data_AF-A0A5J4Q832-F1
#
_entry.id   AF-A0A5J4Q832-F1
#
_cell.length_a   1.000
_cell.length_b   1.000
_cell.length_c   1.000
_cell.angle_alpha   90.00
_cell.angle_beta   90.00
_cell.angle_gamma   90.00
#
_symmetry.space_group_name_H-M   'P 1'
#
loop_
_entity.id
_entity.type
_entity.pdbx_description
1 polymer ?
#
loop_
_entity_poly.entity_id
_entity_poly.type
_entity_poly.pdbx_seq_one_letter_code
_entity_poly.pdbx_strand_id
1 'polypeptide(L)'
;ENPRKTFLNFRNNLLMLYKNLPEKELYPVMRIRRILDCLAAISFIVRGQISNARAVFRARREYKKIQSSFTATRMENMKKTVCHHIPERKKGSILVWYYIKRKRKFSQLSV
;
A
#
# COMPACT_ATOMS: atom_id res chain seq x y z
N GLU A 1 -10.93 -10.91 14.02
CA GLU A 1 -10.61 -10.20 12.76
C GLU A 1 -11.28 -10.93 11.60
N ASN A 2 -11.84 -10.22 10.60
CA ASN A 2 -12.59 -10.84 9.52
C ASN A 2 -11.72 -11.00 8.23
N PRO A 3 -11.46 -12.23 7.75
CA PRO A 3 -10.66 -12.48 6.53
C PRO A 3 -11.16 -11.78 5.27
N ARG A 4 -12.47 -11.57 5.14
CA ARG A 4 -13.06 -10.82 4.01
C ARG A 4 -12.62 -9.35 4.06
N LYS A 5 -12.62 -8.73 5.25
CA LYS A 5 -12.14 -7.36 5.44
C LYS A 5 -10.65 -7.25 5.12
N THR A 6 -9.84 -8.20 5.61
CA THR A 6 -8.41 -8.29 5.30
C THR A 6 -8.19 -8.36 3.78
N PHE A 7 -8.87 -9.28 3.09
CA PHE A 7 -8.80 -9.39 1.63
C PHE A 7 -9.11 -8.06 0.92
N LEU A 8 -10.24 -7.43 1.27
CA LEU A 8 -10.67 -6.17 0.66
C LEU A 8 -9.66 -5.05 0.92
N ASN A 9 -9.13 -4.93 2.14
CA ASN A 9 -8.15 -3.91 2.49
C ASN A 9 -6.87 -4.03 1.66
N PHE A 10 -6.29 -5.23 1.55
CA PHE A 10 -5.07 -5.43 0.76
C PHE A 10 -5.33 -5.22 -0.74
N ARG A 11 -6.42 -5.77 -1.29
CA ARG A 11 -6.75 -5.65 -2.72
C ARG A 11 -7.00 -4.19 -3.11
N ASN A 12 -7.83 -3.50 -2.33
CA ASN A 12 -8.21 -2.11 -2.62
C ASN A 12 -7.03 -1.17 -2.44
N ASN A 13 -6.16 -1.41 -1.45
CA ASN A 13 -4.93 -0.63 -1.28
C ASN A 13 -3.99 -0.78 -2.48
N LEU A 14 -3.77 -2.00 -2.98
CA LEU A 14 -2.95 -2.24 -4.17
C LEU A 14 -3.55 -1.52 -5.41
N LEU A 15 -4.86 -1.60 -5.60
CA LEU A 15 -5.53 -0.88 -6.69
C LEU A 15 -5.42 0.65 -6.54
N MET A 16 -5.50 1.17 -5.33
CA MET A 16 -5.35 2.59 -5.06
C MET A 16 -3.93 3.08 -5.40
N LEU A 17 -2.90 2.32 -5.04
CA LEU A 17 -1.52 2.62 -5.42
C LEU A 17 -1.35 2.57 -6.95
N TYR A 18 -1.88 1.52 -7.61
CA TYR A 18 -1.80 1.37 -9.05
C TYR A 18 -2.52 2.48 -9.82
N LYS A 19 -3.66 2.96 -9.36
CA LYS A 19 -4.40 4.00 -10.08
C LYS A 19 -3.78 5.39 -9.95
N ASN A 20 -3.09 5.67 -8.84
CA ASN A 20 -2.80 7.05 -8.44
C ASN A 20 -1.31 7.38 -8.29
N LEU A 21 -0.41 6.40 -8.21
CA LEU A 21 1.02 6.72 -8.12
C LEU A 21 1.60 7.18 -9.46
N PRO A 22 2.46 8.21 -9.49
CA PRO A 22 3.25 8.54 -10.66
C PRO A 22 4.06 7.34 -11.16
N GLU A 23 4.28 7.26 -12.48
CA GLU A 23 4.98 6.12 -13.11
C GLU A 23 6.36 5.86 -12.49
N LYS A 24 7.12 6.93 -12.21
CA LYS A 24 8.45 6.87 -11.59
C LYS A 24 8.45 6.26 -10.19
N GLU A 25 7.34 6.35 -9.46
CA GLU A 25 7.21 5.86 -8.08
C GLU A 25 6.51 4.49 -7.99
N LEU A 26 5.71 4.12 -8.99
CA LEU A 26 4.87 2.93 -8.92
C LEU A 26 5.68 1.66 -8.66
N TYR A 27 6.71 1.41 -9.46
CA TYR A 27 7.55 0.22 -9.34
C TYR A 27 8.26 0.10 -7.98
N PRO A 28 9.03 1.10 -7.51
CA PRO A 28 9.72 1.00 -6.21
C PRO A 28 8.72 0.86 -5.04
N VAL A 29 7.59 1.58 -5.06
CA VAL A 29 6.57 1.47 -4.00
C VAL A 29 5.93 0.07 -4.00
N MET A 30 5.61 -0.48 -5.18
CA MET A 30 5.03 -1.83 -5.28
C MET A 30 5.99 -2.93 -4.82
N ARG A 31 7.31 -2.75 -5.00
CA ARG A 31 8.34 -3.67 -4.48
C ARG A 31 8.37 -3.67 -2.96
N ILE A 32 8.44 -2.50 -2.33
CA ILE A 32 8.39 -2.36 -0.87
C ILE A 32 7.06 -2.91 -0.33
N ARG A 33 5.94 -2.61 -1.02
CA ARG A 33 4.61 -3.09 -0.63
C ARG A 33 4.53 -4.61 -0.62
N ARG A 34 5.18 -5.30 -1.55
CA ARG A 34 5.24 -6.78 -1.55
C ARG A 34 5.93 -7.32 -0.30
N ILE A 35 7.04 -6.70 0.13
CA ILE A 35 7.75 -7.09 1.35
C ILE A 35 6.85 -6.87 2.58
N LEU A 36 6.20 -5.70 2.66
CA LEU A 36 5.27 -5.40 3.76
C LEU A 36 4.07 -6.34 3.80
N ASP A 37 3.49 -6.72 2.66
CA ASP A 37 2.41 -7.70 2.60
C ASP A 37 2.86 -9.08 3.10
N CYS A 38 4.09 -9.50 2.75
CA CYS A 38 4.67 -10.74 3.26
C CYS A 38 4.87 -10.68 4.79
N LEU A 39 5.40 -9.58 5.32
CA LEU A 39 5.55 -9.38 6.77
C LEU A 39 4.19 -9.42 7.48
N ALA A 40 3.15 -8.81 6.89
CA ALA A 40 1.80 -8.88 7.43
C ALA A 40 1.25 -10.33 7.44
N ALA A 41 1.46 -11.08 6.36
CA ALA A 41 1.05 -12.48 6.30
C ALA A 41 1.76 -13.35 7.35
N ILE A 42 3.08 -13.17 7.54
CA ILE A 42 3.85 -13.85 8.59
C ILE A 42 3.29 -13.48 9.98
N SER A 43 3.04 -12.19 10.24
CA SER A 43 2.46 -11.75 11.51
C SER A 43 1.09 -12.38 11.76
N PHE A 44 0.26 -12.60 10.73
CA PHE A 44 -1.00 -13.30 10.90
C PHE A 44 -0.81 -14.78 11.23
N ILE A 45 0.15 -15.45 10.61
CA ILE A 45 0.47 -16.86 10.89
C ILE A 45 0.95 -17.02 12.34
N VAL A 46 1.88 -16.19 12.80
CA VAL A 46 2.39 -16.22 14.19
C VAL A 46 1.27 -16.04 15.22
N ARG A 47 0.22 -15.29 14.87
CA ARG A 47 -0.98 -15.09 15.72
C ARG A 47 -2.04 -16.19 15.57
N GLY A 48 -1.75 -17.27 14.85
CA GLY A 48 -2.72 -18.35 14.56
C GLY A 48 -3.82 -17.98 13.55
N GLN A 49 -3.74 -16.81 12.92
CA GLN A 49 -4.78 -16.29 12.01
C GLN A 49 -4.53 -16.68 10.55
N ILE A 50 -4.49 -17.99 10.28
CA ILE A 50 -4.14 -18.54 8.95
C ILE A 50 -5.09 -18.04 7.85
N SER A 51 -6.38 -17.86 8.16
CA SER A 51 -7.38 -17.35 7.21
C SER A 51 -7.08 -15.92 6.75
N ASN A 52 -6.59 -15.05 7.64
CA ASN A 52 -6.14 -13.70 7.28
C ASN A 52 -4.87 -13.74 6.43
N ALA A 53 -3.91 -14.61 6.75
CA ALA A 53 -2.71 -14.78 5.94
C ALA A 53 -3.06 -15.21 4.50
N ARG A 54 -3.95 -16.21 4.34
CA ARG A 54 -4.48 -16.62 3.02
C ARG A 54 -5.19 -15.48 2.30
N ALA A 55 -5.92 -14.64 3.02
CA ALA A 55 -6.60 -13.47 2.47
C ALA A 55 -5.63 -12.45 1.84
N VAL A 56 -4.43 -12.26 2.41
CA VAL A 56 -3.37 -11.40 1.84
C VAL A 56 -2.89 -11.94 0.49
N PHE A 57 -2.58 -13.24 0.40
CA PHE A 57 -2.15 -13.85 -0.87
C PHE A 57 -3.25 -13.82 -1.93
N ARG A 58 -4.49 -14.12 -1.52
CA ARG A 58 -5.66 -14.00 -2.40
C ARG A 58 -5.82 -12.58 -2.93
N ALA A 59 -5.66 -11.57 -2.07
CA ALA A 59 -5.75 -10.16 -2.48
C ALA A 59 -4.71 -9.80 -3.55
N ARG A 60 -3.46 -10.25 -3.40
CA ARG A 60 -2.41 -10.02 -4.41
C ARG A 60 -2.71 -10.73 -5.73
N ARG A 61 -3.23 -11.97 -5.68
CA ARG A 61 -3.61 -12.71 -6.89
C ARG A 61 -4.75 -12.01 -7.62
N GLU A 62 -5.80 -11.62 -6.90
CA GLU A 62 -6.94 -10.92 -7.49
C GLU A 62 -6.54 -9.55 -8.03
N TYR A 63 -5.69 -8.79 -7.31
CA TYR A 63 -5.11 -7.55 -7.83
C TYR A 63 -4.43 -7.77 -9.19
N LYS A 64 -3.57 -8.78 -9.33
CA LYS A 64 -2.89 -9.08 -10.60
C LYS A 64 -3.87 -9.39 -11.74
N LYS A 65 -4.99 -10.05 -11.45
CA LYS A 65 -6.02 -10.38 -12.44
C LYS A 65 -6.77 -9.14 -12.91
N ILE A 66 -7.12 -8.24 -11.99
CA ILE A 66 -8.02 -7.11 -12.29
C ILE A 66 -7.29 -5.80 -12.57
N GLN A 67 -5.99 -5.67 -12.27
CA GLN A 67 -5.27 -4.39 -12.43
C GLN A 67 -5.36 -3.82 -13.86
N SER A 68 -5.33 -4.67 -14.89
CA SER A 68 -5.39 -4.25 -16.29
C SER A 68 -6.70 -3.55 -16.65
N SER A 69 -7.82 -3.91 -16.01
CA SER A 69 -9.10 -3.24 -16.23
C SER A 69 -9.12 -1.80 -15.69
N PHE A 70 -8.17 -1.43 -14.84
CA PHE A 70 -8.02 -0.06 -14.32
C PHE A 70 -6.98 0.78 -15.08
N THR A 71 -6.44 0.29 -16.20
CA THR A 71 -5.44 1.03 -16.99
C THR A 71 -6.02 2.35 -17.50
N ALA A 72 -7.26 2.34 -18.02
CA ALA A 72 -7.93 3.55 -18.48
C ALA A 72 -8.10 4.59 -17.35
N THR A 73 -8.57 4.15 -16.17
CA THR A 73 -8.68 5.01 -14.98
C THR A 73 -7.32 5.56 -14.54
N ARG A 74 -6.25 4.74 -14.60
CA ARG A 74 -4.90 5.20 -14.30
C ARG A 74 -4.48 6.30 -15.25
N MET A 75 -4.64 6.10 -16.57
CA MET A 75 -4.28 7.11 -17.58
C MET A 75 -5.04 8.42 -17.36
N GLU A 76 -6.33 8.35 -17.07
CA GLU A 76 -7.14 9.52 -16.74
C GLU A 76 -6.62 10.24 -15.49
N ASN A 77 -6.32 9.50 -14.42
CA ASN A 77 -5.78 10.08 -13.19
C ASN A 77 -4.41 10.73 -13.40
N MET A 78 -3.55 10.14 -14.23
CA MET A 78 -2.26 10.73 -14.60
C MET A 78 -2.45 12.05 -15.35
N LYS A 79 -3.45 12.15 -16.25
CA LYS A 79 -3.79 13.41 -16.94
C LYS A 79 -4.33 14.48 -15.99
N LYS A 80 -5.10 14.07 -14.98
CA LYS A 80 -5.66 14.97 -13.95
C LYS A 80 -4.66 15.38 -12.87
N THR A 81 -3.42 14.90 -12.94
CA THR A 81 -2.39 15.24 -11.95
C THR A 81 -1.93 16.68 -12.17
N VAL A 82 -2.29 17.59 -11.26
CA VAL A 82 -1.94 19.02 -11.35
C VAL A 82 -0.58 19.33 -10.73
N CYS A 83 -0.16 18.53 -9.74
CA CYS A 83 1.05 18.79 -8.96
C CYS A 83 1.90 17.53 -8.80
N HIS A 84 3.14 17.58 -9.29
CA HIS A 84 4.09 16.47 -9.17
C HIS A 84 4.92 16.52 -7.87
N HIS A 85 5.07 17.71 -7.28
CA HIS A 85 5.82 17.92 -6.06
C HIS A 85 4.89 18.49 -4.98
N ILE A 86 4.52 17.65 -4.01
CA ILE A 86 3.67 18.04 -2.88
C ILE A 86 4.61 18.41 -1.71
N PRO A 87 4.79 19.69 -1.36
CA PRO A 87 5.75 20.11 -0.33
C PRO A 87 5.45 19.49 1.05
N GLU A 88 4.18 19.23 1.33
CA GLU A 88 3.71 18.63 2.58
C GLU A 88 4.06 17.14 2.67
N ARG A 89 4.39 16.49 1.56
CA ARG A 89 4.71 15.06 1.52
C ARG A 89 6.14 14.84 2.04
N LYS A 90 6.22 14.43 3.30
CA LYS A 90 7.48 14.05 3.95
C LYS A 90 8.08 12.78 3.35
N LYS A 91 9.39 12.79 3.08
CA LYS A 91 10.14 11.62 2.61
C LYS A 91 10.49 10.71 3.81
N GLY A 92 9.85 9.55 3.91
CA GLY A 92 10.19 8.56 4.92
C GLY A 92 9.08 7.53 5.17
N SER A 93 9.26 6.72 6.21
CA SER A 93 8.29 5.73 6.65
C SER A 93 7.63 6.17 7.94
N ILE A 94 6.30 6.34 7.91
CA ILE A 94 5.52 6.66 9.10
C ILE A 94 5.65 5.58 10.19
N LEU A 95 5.83 4.31 9.80
CA LEU A 95 6.05 3.21 10.72
C LEU A 95 7.40 3.35 11.45
N VAL A 96 8.46 3.71 10.72
CA VAL A 96 9.78 3.94 11.32
C VAL A 96 9.74 5.13 12.27
N TRP A 97 9.11 6.23 11.87
CA TRP A 97 8.98 7.40 12.74
C TRP A 97 8.21 7.08 14.02
N TYR A 98 7.11 6.35 13.93
CA TYR A 98 6.26 6.05 15.07
C TYR A 98 6.85 4.97 15.99
N TYR A 99 7.24 3.82 15.43
CA TYR A 99 7.66 2.66 16.24
C TYR A 99 9.13 2.72 16.67
N ILE A 100 10.02 3.25 15.81
CA ILE A 100 11.47 3.30 16.10
C ILE A 100 11.86 4.66 16.66
N LYS A 101 11.52 5.75 15.96
CA LYS A 101 11.91 7.12 16.39
C LYS A 101 10.96 7.77 17.41
N ARG A 102 9.89 7.06 17.80
CA ARG A 102 8.88 7.50 18.78
C ARG A 102 8.27 8.90 18.51
N LYS A 103 8.25 9.34 17.25
CA LYS A 103 7.59 10.59 16.83
C LYS A 103 6.08 10.36 16.76
N ARG A 104 5.32 11.02 17.64
CA ARG A 104 3.86 10.84 17.79
C ARG A 104 3.04 11.99 17.22
N LYS A 105 3.65 13.14 16.93
CA LYS A 105 2.98 14.31 16.34
C LYS A 105 3.54 14.58 14.93
N PHE A 106 2.67 15.04 14.02
CA PHE A 106 3.08 15.41 12.66
C PHE A 106 4.13 16.53 12.66
N SER A 107 4.04 17.48 13.60
CA SER A 107 5.03 18.55 13.79
C SER A 107 6.45 18.05 14.11
N GLN A 108 6.60 16.81 14.57
CA GLN A 108 7.91 16.21 14.85
C GLN A 108 8.56 15.63 13.59
N LEU A 109 7.83 15.53 12.47
CA LEU A 109 8.34 15.00 11.21
C LEU A 109 9.13 16.10 10.49
N SER A 110 10.45 15.98 10.51
CA SER A 110 11.35 16.87 9.77
C SER A 110 10.98 16.88 8.29
N VAL A 111 10.93 18.08 7.69
CA VAL A 111 10.83 18.29 6.23
C VAL A 111 11.98 17.57 5.54
#